data_AF-A0A2L0PID7-F1
#
_entry.id   AF-A0A2L0PID7-F1
#
_cell.length_a   1.000
_cell.length_b   1.000
_cell.length_c   1.000
_cell.angle_alpha   90.00
_cell.angle_beta   90.00
_cell.angle_gamma   90.00
#
_symmetry.space_group_name_H-M   'P 1'
#
loop_
_entity.id
_entity.type
_entity.pdbx_description
1 polymer ?
#
loop_
_entity_poly.entity_id
_entity_poly.type
_entity_poly.pdbx_seq_one_letter_code
_entity_poly.pdbx_strand_id
1 'polypeptide(L)'
;MEELSVWEALLLAAGLGIQPVGAEPPSSALRQHLLRPAREAFVLQSQAQLRQFRWDAQAADLQDALKQRQAQVALPKYQFTSVQVQAVDVVGPGMTNHLSLSFQTEKMPQQSAWLIKGQTQLSLFGKEIQGHGETVWYPSLGGVQGWNDSTIDSERWRFKQVSQWIFPLPDGSLPRHFTVQTQTENRSLTALARAKIDTNDLQCQSSEPYLGRQVHANIKGKVQQVTCQRLLNGEPIFETDVLYLMDYQYHLPTGDYFAGRRWQWQVTEFTGI
;
A
#
# COMPACT_ATOMS: atom_id res chain seq x y z
N MET A 1 -31.25 6.72 -21.91
CA MET A 1 -30.64 7.29 -20.69
C MET A 1 -29.45 6.43 -20.33
N GLU A 2 -28.20 6.95 -20.29
CA GLU A 2 -26.98 6.22 -19.83
C GLU A 2 -26.97 6.28 -18.32
N GLU A 3 -27.33 5.19 -17.63
CA GLU A 3 -26.99 5.00 -16.21
C GLU A 3 -25.47 5.17 -16.09
N LEU A 4 -25.09 5.55 -14.89
CA LEU A 4 -23.76 5.92 -14.54
C LEU A 4 -23.18 4.74 -13.80
N SER A 5 -22.02 4.28 -14.24
CA SER A 5 -21.39 3.14 -13.59
C SER A 5 -20.71 3.63 -12.31
N VAL A 6 -20.74 2.83 -11.25
CA VAL A 6 -20.16 3.10 -9.92
C VAL A 6 -18.70 3.62 -9.95
N TRP A 7 -18.00 3.46 -11.07
CA TRP A 7 -16.69 4.05 -11.37
C TRP A 7 -16.69 5.58 -11.57
N GLU A 8 -17.78 6.15 -12.07
CA GLU A 8 -17.93 7.60 -12.24
C GLU A 8 -18.17 8.29 -10.88
N ALA A 9 -18.77 7.58 -9.92
CA ALA A 9 -18.90 8.06 -8.54
C ALA A 9 -17.57 8.07 -7.76
N LEU A 10 -16.63 7.18 -8.11
CA LEU A 10 -15.28 7.13 -7.50
C LEU A 10 -14.31 8.13 -8.14
N LEU A 11 -14.49 8.45 -9.43
CA LEU A 11 -13.69 9.45 -10.14
C LEU A 11 -14.19 10.89 -9.90
N LEU A 12 -15.47 11.09 -9.56
CA LEU A 12 -16.02 12.38 -9.11
C LEU A 12 -15.51 12.80 -7.70
N ALA A 13 -14.92 11.88 -6.93
CA ALA A 13 -14.30 12.19 -5.64
C ALA A 13 -12.84 12.70 -5.74
N ALA A 14 -12.26 12.76 -6.95
CA ALA A 14 -10.90 13.26 -7.19
C ALA A 14 -10.81 14.40 -8.24
N GLY A 15 -11.94 14.93 -8.71
CA GLY A 15 -12.05 16.22 -9.40
C GLY A 15 -11.31 16.38 -10.74
N LEU A 16 -12.02 16.19 -11.87
CA LEU A 16 -12.35 17.21 -12.89
C LEU A 16 -13.06 16.53 -14.09
N GLY A 17 -14.23 17.07 -14.49
CA GLY A 17 -15.24 16.50 -15.44
C GLY A 17 -14.80 16.33 -16.91
N ILE A 18 -15.56 15.70 -17.82
CA ILE A 18 -16.97 15.90 -18.26
C ILE A 18 -17.47 14.62 -19.01
N GLN A 19 -18.79 14.35 -19.06
CA GLN A 19 -19.47 13.22 -19.75
C GLN A 19 -20.42 13.62 -20.90
N PRO A 20 -20.79 12.69 -21.81
CA PRO A 20 -22.05 12.70 -22.58
C PRO A 20 -23.03 11.55 -22.19
N VAL A 21 -24.24 11.57 -22.77
CA VAL A 21 -25.55 11.04 -22.29
C VAL A 21 -26.09 9.88 -23.18
N GLY A 22 -26.68 8.76 -22.66
CA GLY A 22 -27.14 7.63 -23.56
C GLY A 22 -27.94 6.35 -23.11
N ALA A 23 -27.43 5.24 -22.51
CA ALA A 23 -28.06 3.92 -22.11
C ALA A 23 -27.76 3.23 -20.70
N GLU A 24 -28.77 2.87 -19.89
CA GLU A 24 -28.73 2.44 -18.47
C GLU A 24 -27.77 1.22 -18.21
N PRO A 25 -26.51 1.34 -17.67
CA PRO A 25 -25.67 0.25 -17.19
C PRO A 25 -26.22 -0.60 -16.07
N PRO A 26 -26.04 -1.92 -16.25
CA PRO A 26 -26.53 -2.93 -15.34
C PRO A 26 -26.17 -2.63 -13.89
N SER A 27 -27.13 -2.94 -12.99
CA SER A 27 -26.95 -2.82 -11.54
C SER A 27 -25.60 -3.37 -11.10
N SER A 28 -24.96 -2.70 -10.14
CA SER A 28 -23.63 -3.04 -9.63
C SER A 28 -23.48 -4.52 -9.24
N ALA A 29 -24.56 -5.15 -8.78
CA ALA A 29 -24.63 -6.57 -8.45
C ALA A 29 -24.47 -7.50 -9.68
N LEU A 30 -25.10 -7.17 -10.80
CA LEU A 30 -24.97 -7.97 -12.03
C LEU A 30 -23.56 -7.83 -12.62
N ARG A 31 -22.99 -6.63 -12.59
CA ARG A 31 -21.60 -6.39 -13.04
C ARG A 31 -20.59 -7.16 -12.17
N GLN A 32 -20.77 -7.16 -10.85
CA GLN A 32 -19.93 -7.95 -9.94
C GLN A 32 -20.06 -9.45 -10.16
N HIS A 33 -21.26 -9.95 -10.45
CA HIS A 33 -21.47 -11.37 -10.75
C HIS A 33 -20.77 -11.80 -12.04
N LEU A 34 -20.86 -10.99 -13.10
CA LEU A 34 -20.24 -11.28 -14.40
C LEU A 34 -18.71 -11.22 -14.37
N LEU A 35 -18.13 -10.36 -13.52
CA LEU A 35 -16.67 -10.25 -13.38
C LEU A 35 -16.07 -11.31 -12.46
N ARG A 36 -16.87 -12.04 -11.67
CA ARG A 36 -16.38 -12.99 -10.67
C ARG A 36 -15.40 -14.03 -11.23
N PRO A 37 -15.67 -14.72 -12.36
CA PRO A 37 -14.73 -15.70 -12.89
C PRO A 37 -13.40 -15.06 -13.34
N ALA A 38 -13.45 -13.84 -13.91
CA ALA A 38 -12.25 -13.11 -14.31
C ALA A 38 -11.42 -12.68 -13.09
N ARG A 39 -12.07 -12.26 -12.00
CA ARG A 39 -11.42 -11.93 -10.73
C ARG A 39 -10.75 -13.13 -10.09
N GLU A 40 -11.43 -14.28 -10.04
CA GLU A 40 -10.87 -15.52 -9.51
C GLU A 40 -9.64 -15.97 -10.32
N ALA A 41 -9.76 -15.97 -11.65
CA ALA A 41 -8.64 -16.29 -12.54
C ALA A 41 -7.46 -15.33 -12.37
N PHE A 42 -7.75 -14.04 -12.22
CA PHE A 42 -6.75 -13.00 -11.95
C PHE A 42 -6.00 -13.22 -10.64
N VAL A 43 -6.73 -13.48 -9.55
CA VAL A 43 -6.14 -13.74 -8.24
C VAL A 43 -5.23 -14.98 -8.32
N LEU A 44 -5.72 -16.07 -8.89
CA LEU A 44 -4.94 -17.31 -9.06
C LEU A 44 -3.68 -17.08 -9.90
N GLN A 45 -3.80 -16.39 -11.04
CA GLN A 45 -2.68 -16.08 -11.91
C GLN A 45 -1.65 -15.20 -11.19
N SER A 46 -2.10 -14.16 -10.48
CA SER A 46 -1.22 -13.21 -9.79
C SER A 46 -0.50 -13.88 -8.61
N GLN A 47 -1.21 -14.71 -7.85
CA GLN A 47 -0.63 -15.53 -6.78
C GLN A 47 0.45 -16.47 -7.31
N ALA A 48 0.20 -17.15 -8.42
CA ALA A 48 1.17 -18.05 -9.05
C ALA A 48 2.41 -17.26 -9.53
N GLN A 49 2.20 -16.11 -10.16
CA GLN A 49 3.29 -15.26 -10.65
C GLN A 49 4.16 -14.68 -9.53
N LEU A 50 3.58 -14.24 -8.40
CA LEU A 50 4.36 -13.76 -7.26
C LEU A 50 5.19 -14.87 -6.63
N ARG A 51 4.63 -16.08 -6.51
CA ARG A 51 5.37 -17.25 -5.98
C ARG A 51 6.52 -17.67 -6.89
N GLN A 52 6.43 -17.37 -8.19
CA GLN A 52 7.49 -17.57 -9.18
C GLN A 52 8.42 -16.36 -9.33
N PHE A 53 8.24 -15.29 -8.56
CA PHE A 53 9.12 -14.13 -8.58
C PHE A 53 10.56 -14.59 -8.38
N ARG A 54 11.50 -14.05 -9.17
CA ARG A 54 12.94 -14.29 -8.99
C ARG A 54 13.72 -13.02 -9.30
N TRP A 55 14.70 -12.72 -8.46
CA TRP A 55 15.55 -11.53 -8.60
C TRP A 55 16.39 -11.52 -9.87
N ASP A 56 16.95 -12.66 -10.24
CA ASP A 56 17.79 -12.82 -11.44
C ASP A 56 17.02 -12.65 -12.76
N ALA A 57 15.70 -12.80 -12.72
CA ALA A 57 14.80 -12.58 -13.84
C ALA A 57 14.24 -11.14 -13.91
N GLN A 58 14.59 -10.25 -12.98
CA GLN A 58 14.12 -8.86 -13.00
C GLN A 58 14.90 -8.00 -13.99
N ALA A 59 14.33 -6.85 -14.36
CA ALA A 59 14.98 -5.88 -15.24
C ALA A 59 16.33 -5.41 -14.64
N ALA A 60 17.31 -5.15 -15.51
CA ALA A 60 18.68 -4.87 -15.10
C ALA A 60 18.78 -3.66 -14.14
N ASP A 61 17.96 -2.64 -14.36
CA ASP A 61 17.88 -1.46 -13.51
C ASP A 61 17.41 -1.77 -12.08
N LEU A 62 16.46 -2.69 -11.90
CA LEU A 62 16.05 -3.17 -10.58
C LEU A 62 17.15 -3.99 -9.91
N GLN A 63 17.91 -4.78 -10.67
CA GLN A 63 19.03 -5.55 -10.13
C GLN A 63 20.17 -4.63 -9.66
N ASP A 64 20.48 -3.60 -10.42
CA ASP A 64 21.51 -2.63 -10.07
C ASP A 64 21.12 -1.80 -8.85
N ALA A 65 19.85 -1.37 -8.78
CA ALA A 65 19.30 -0.73 -7.59
C ALA A 65 19.41 -1.63 -6.35
N LEU A 66 19.08 -2.92 -6.48
CA LEU A 66 19.23 -3.89 -5.38
C LEU A 66 20.67 -3.97 -4.89
N LYS A 67 21.63 -4.17 -5.80
CA LYS A 67 23.06 -4.30 -5.46
C LYS A 67 23.58 -3.04 -4.76
N GLN A 68 23.25 -1.87 -5.28
CA GLN A 68 23.65 -0.59 -4.70
C GLN A 68 23.10 -0.42 -3.29
N ARG A 69 21.84 -0.79 -3.05
CA ARG A 69 21.23 -0.66 -1.72
C ARG A 69 21.69 -1.72 -0.73
N GLN A 70 21.92 -2.95 -1.16
CA GLN A 70 22.48 -3.99 -0.29
C GLN A 70 23.86 -3.61 0.25
N ALA A 71 24.64 -2.83 -0.49
CA ALA A 71 25.94 -2.34 -0.03
C ALA A 71 25.84 -1.24 1.04
N GLN A 72 24.69 -0.59 1.19
CA GLN A 72 24.54 0.64 1.97
C GLN A 72 23.54 0.52 3.13
N VAL A 73 22.63 -0.44 3.06
CA VAL A 73 21.58 -0.65 4.07
C VAL A 73 21.92 -1.91 4.87
N ALA A 74 21.98 -1.78 6.20
CA ALA A 74 22.14 -2.92 7.09
C ALA A 74 21.01 -3.94 6.90
N LEU A 75 21.21 -5.20 7.29
CA LEU A 75 20.11 -6.16 7.30
C LEU A 75 19.16 -5.90 8.49
N PRO A 76 17.87 -6.23 8.38
CA PRO A 76 16.95 -6.13 9.51
C PRO A 76 17.40 -7.03 10.66
N LYS A 77 17.27 -6.56 11.90
CA LYS A 77 17.62 -7.30 13.11
C LYS A 77 16.50 -8.23 13.55
N TYR A 78 15.26 -7.83 13.31
CA TYR A 78 14.05 -8.57 13.65
C TYR A 78 13.20 -8.80 12.42
N GLN A 79 12.29 -9.77 12.54
CA GLN A 79 11.28 -10.02 11.52
C GLN A 79 9.91 -10.07 12.18
N PHE A 80 8.93 -9.36 11.64
CA PHE A 80 7.54 -9.53 12.08
C PHE A 80 6.89 -10.64 11.26
N THR A 81 6.07 -11.47 11.89
CA THR A 81 5.30 -12.53 11.24
C THR A 81 3.84 -12.13 11.05
N SER A 82 3.29 -11.33 11.95
CA SER A 82 1.94 -10.80 11.84
C SER A 82 1.81 -9.43 12.50
N VAL A 83 0.93 -8.60 11.95
CA VAL A 83 0.54 -7.32 12.54
C VAL A 83 -0.89 -6.98 12.17
N GLN A 84 -1.64 -6.48 13.13
CA GLN A 84 -2.97 -5.92 12.92
C GLN A 84 -2.99 -4.45 13.31
N VAL A 85 -3.58 -3.63 12.46
CA VAL A 85 -3.76 -2.19 12.68
C VAL A 85 -5.22 -1.87 12.54
N GLN A 86 -5.75 -1.11 13.50
CA GLN A 86 -7.07 -0.52 13.39
C GLN A 86 -6.93 0.99 13.34
N ALA A 87 -7.73 1.65 12.51
CA ALA A 87 -7.84 3.09 12.47
C ALA A 87 -9.32 3.51 12.47
N VAL A 88 -9.61 4.60 13.17
CA VAL A 88 -10.96 5.11 13.38
C VAL A 88 -11.00 6.61 13.11
N ASP A 89 -12.03 7.07 12.39
CA ASP A 89 -12.32 8.48 12.17
C ASP A 89 -13.77 8.79 12.57
N VAL A 90 -13.95 9.77 13.46
CA VAL A 90 -15.28 10.19 13.93
C VAL A 90 -15.76 11.32 13.03
N VAL A 91 -16.78 11.02 12.22
CA VAL A 91 -17.30 11.96 11.21
C VAL A 91 -18.29 12.93 11.82
N GLY A 92 -19.10 12.45 12.77
CA GLY A 92 -20.17 13.19 13.43
C GLY A 92 -20.89 12.32 14.45
N PRO A 93 -21.96 12.83 15.09
CA PRO A 93 -22.72 12.07 16.08
C PRO A 93 -23.25 10.75 15.50
N GLY A 94 -22.77 9.62 16.03
CA GLY A 94 -23.18 8.27 15.59
C GLY A 94 -22.63 7.82 14.23
N MET A 95 -21.69 8.56 13.63
CA MET A 95 -21.06 8.19 12.36
C MET A 95 -19.56 8.07 12.53
N THR A 96 -19.06 6.85 12.36
CA THR A 96 -17.65 6.51 12.50
C THR A 96 -17.20 5.71 11.30
N ASN A 97 -16.07 6.10 10.73
CA ASN A 97 -15.37 5.32 9.71
C ASN A 97 -14.36 4.39 10.40
N HIS A 98 -14.22 3.18 9.88
CA HIS A 98 -13.34 2.17 10.43
C HIS A 98 -12.45 1.59 9.35
N LEU A 99 -11.17 1.43 9.65
CA LEU A 99 -10.19 0.74 8.83
C LEU A 99 -9.55 -0.35 9.68
N SER A 100 -9.54 -1.56 9.18
CA SER A 100 -8.80 -2.68 9.75
C SER A 100 -7.85 -3.22 8.71
N LEU A 101 -6.58 -3.33 9.08
CA LEU A 101 -5.51 -3.88 8.26
C LEU A 101 -4.88 -5.05 8.98
N SER A 102 -4.70 -6.16 8.27
CA SER A 102 -4.01 -7.34 8.76
C SER A 102 -2.91 -7.71 7.77
N PHE A 103 -1.69 -7.90 8.27
CA PHE A 103 -0.56 -8.32 7.47
C PHE A 103 0.09 -9.56 8.08
N GLN A 104 0.46 -10.49 7.20
CA GLN A 104 1.26 -11.67 7.54
C GLN A 104 2.47 -11.74 6.62
N THR A 105 3.61 -12.18 7.13
CA THR A 105 4.82 -12.37 6.31
C THR A 105 5.20 -13.84 6.21
N GLU A 106 5.70 -14.21 5.04
CA GLU A 106 6.23 -15.53 4.74
C GLU A 106 7.59 -15.38 4.06
N LYS A 107 8.59 -16.16 4.46
CA LYS A 107 9.90 -16.14 3.79
C LYS A 107 9.76 -16.75 2.41
N MET A 108 10.22 -16.07 1.38
CA MET A 108 10.25 -16.66 0.04
C MET A 108 11.35 -17.73 -0.04
N PRO A 109 11.07 -18.93 -0.57
CA PRO A 109 12.08 -19.93 -0.79
C PRO A 109 13.20 -19.39 -1.70
N GLN A 110 14.46 -19.66 -1.32
CA GLN A 110 15.64 -19.38 -2.15
C GLN A 110 15.94 -17.89 -2.41
N GLN A 111 15.36 -16.95 -1.64
CA GLN A 111 15.57 -15.51 -1.84
C GLN A 111 15.66 -14.74 -0.52
N SER A 112 16.34 -13.59 -0.55
CA SER A 112 16.39 -12.63 0.57
C SER A 112 15.18 -11.69 0.58
N ALA A 113 13.99 -12.22 0.31
CA ALA A 113 12.73 -11.46 0.22
C ALA A 113 11.62 -12.13 1.03
N TRP A 114 10.58 -11.34 1.31
CA TRP A 114 9.40 -11.74 2.06
C TRP A 114 8.18 -11.62 1.17
N LEU A 115 7.26 -12.57 1.27
CA LEU A 115 5.91 -12.41 0.76
C LEU A 115 5.05 -11.85 1.89
N ILE A 116 4.48 -10.67 1.69
CA ILE A 116 3.54 -10.04 2.60
C ILE A 116 2.15 -10.29 2.07
N LYS A 117 1.28 -10.87 2.90
CA LYS A 117 -0.14 -11.08 2.62
C LYS A 117 -0.92 -10.05 3.43
N GLY A 118 -1.72 -9.25 2.75
CA GLY A 118 -2.52 -8.18 3.34
C GLY A 118 -4.01 -8.45 3.23
N GLN A 119 -4.76 -8.05 4.25
CA GLN A 119 -6.21 -7.94 4.24
C GLN A 119 -6.60 -6.56 4.74
N THR A 120 -7.65 -6.01 4.14
CA THR A 120 -8.17 -4.69 4.45
C THR A 120 -9.67 -4.77 4.58
N GLN A 121 -10.21 -4.19 5.64
CA GLN A 121 -11.63 -3.93 5.78
C GLN A 121 -11.83 -2.45 6.08
N LEU A 122 -12.58 -1.77 5.23
CA LEU A 122 -12.84 -0.34 5.31
C LEU A 122 -14.35 -0.11 5.34
N SER A 123 -14.83 0.46 6.44
CA SER A 123 -16.20 0.94 6.60
C SER A 123 -16.22 2.45 6.43
N LEU A 124 -16.83 2.93 5.36
CA LEU A 124 -17.02 4.36 5.10
C LEU A 124 -18.51 4.67 5.02
N PHE A 125 -19.01 5.50 5.94
CA PHE A 125 -20.42 5.90 5.96
C PHE A 125 -21.41 4.71 5.87
N GLY A 126 -21.09 3.61 6.55
CA GLY A 126 -21.89 2.37 6.54
C GLY A 126 -21.73 1.48 5.30
N LYS A 127 -20.84 1.83 4.36
CA LYS A 127 -20.45 0.96 3.24
C LYS A 127 -19.18 0.21 3.56
N GLU A 128 -19.23 -1.11 3.42
CA GLU A 128 -18.09 -2.00 3.62
C GLU A 128 -17.34 -2.23 2.30
N ILE A 129 -16.02 -2.01 2.35
CA ILE A 129 -15.06 -2.32 1.30
C ILE A 129 -14.10 -3.33 1.89
N GLN A 130 -14.00 -4.49 1.25
CA GLN A 130 -13.04 -5.52 1.64
C GLN A 130 -11.99 -5.63 0.55
N GLY A 131 -10.73 -5.74 0.97
CA GLY A 131 -9.58 -5.87 0.11
C GLY A 131 -8.65 -6.96 0.63
N HIS A 132 -7.91 -7.56 -0.27
CA HIS A 132 -6.81 -8.44 0.05
C HIS A 132 -5.75 -8.35 -1.04
N GLY A 133 -4.53 -8.74 -0.71
CA GLY A 133 -3.43 -8.67 -1.67
C GLY A 133 -2.20 -9.36 -1.16
N GLU A 134 -1.24 -9.50 -2.05
CA GLU A 134 0.09 -9.99 -1.71
C GLU A 134 1.14 -9.07 -2.33
N THR A 135 2.28 -8.94 -1.68
CA THR A 135 3.41 -8.15 -2.19
C THR A 135 4.72 -8.81 -1.80
N VAL A 136 5.63 -8.91 -2.77
CA VAL A 136 7.03 -9.24 -2.52
C VAL A 136 7.71 -8.01 -1.94
N TRP A 137 8.26 -8.16 -0.75
CA TRP A 137 8.95 -7.13 0.01
C TRP A 137 10.43 -7.48 0.17
N TYR A 138 11.28 -6.47 -0.06
CA TYR A 138 12.70 -6.55 0.21
C TYR A 138 13.11 -5.46 1.20
N PRO A 139 13.81 -5.75 2.30
CA PRO A 139 14.11 -4.76 3.35
C PRO A 139 14.73 -3.45 2.84
N SER A 140 15.65 -3.52 1.88
CA SER A 140 16.31 -2.34 1.32
C SER A 140 15.56 -1.68 0.15
N LEU A 141 14.59 -2.35 -0.48
CA LEU A 141 13.86 -1.81 -1.65
C LEU A 141 12.41 -1.47 -1.37
N GLY A 142 11.80 -2.01 -0.31
CA GLY A 142 10.36 -1.95 -0.09
C GLY A 142 9.59 -2.98 -0.90
N GLY A 143 8.36 -2.64 -1.29
CA GLY A 143 7.51 -3.48 -2.13
C GLY A 143 7.97 -3.42 -3.58
N VAL A 144 8.16 -4.57 -4.22
CA VAL A 144 8.71 -4.63 -5.59
C VAL A 144 7.74 -5.20 -6.62
N GLN A 145 6.84 -6.07 -6.20
CA GLN A 145 5.76 -6.57 -7.04
C GLN A 145 4.62 -7.07 -6.17
N GLY A 146 3.37 -6.87 -6.59
CA GLY A 146 2.24 -7.41 -5.86
C GLY A 146 1.02 -7.67 -6.73
N TRP A 147 -0.11 -7.92 -6.06
CA TRP A 147 -1.46 -7.75 -6.58
C TRP A 147 -2.41 -7.36 -5.45
N ASN A 148 -3.55 -6.78 -5.79
CA ASN A 148 -4.64 -6.51 -4.86
C ASN A 148 -5.99 -6.81 -5.53
N ASP A 149 -6.92 -7.32 -4.74
CA ASP A 149 -8.32 -7.50 -5.13
C ASP A 149 -9.20 -6.92 -4.04
N SER A 150 -10.22 -6.17 -4.44
CA SER A 150 -11.18 -5.53 -3.54
C SER A 150 -12.59 -5.70 -4.04
N THR A 151 -13.59 -5.45 -3.19
CA THR A 151 -15.00 -5.47 -3.59
C THR A 151 -15.33 -4.44 -4.68
N ILE A 152 -14.44 -3.46 -4.91
CA ILE A 152 -14.59 -2.39 -5.90
C ILE A 152 -13.84 -2.72 -7.19
N ASP A 153 -12.56 -3.10 -7.12
CA ASP A 153 -11.73 -3.44 -8.28
C ASP A 153 -10.67 -4.49 -7.98
N SER A 154 -10.18 -5.11 -9.06
CA SER A 154 -9.02 -6.01 -9.06
C SER A 154 -7.90 -5.39 -9.90
N GLU A 155 -6.72 -5.26 -9.30
CA GLU A 155 -5.58 -4.63 -9.93
C GLU A 155 -4.30 -5.43 -9.67
N ARG A 156 -3.45 -5.50 -10.70
CA ARG A 156 -2.07 -5.97 -10.55
C ARG A 156 -1.14 -4.79 -10.67
N TRP A 157 -0.16 -4.76 -9.80
CA TRP A 157 0.79 -3.68 -9.66
C TRP A 157 2.21 -4.24 -9.70
N ARG A 158 3.07 -3.54 -10.44
CA ARG A 158 4.51 -3.71 -10.41
C ARG A 158 5.11 -2.41 -9.93
N PHE A 159 5.92 -2.48 -8.88
CA PHE A 159 6.62 -1.32 -8.39
C PHE A 159 7.98 -1.25 -9.07
N LYS A 160 8.25 -0.12 -9.68
CA LYS A 160 9.62 0.34 -9.84
C LYS A 160 9.82 1.38 -8.75
N GLN A 161 10.11 0.91 -7.53
CA GLN A 161 10.45 1.81 -6.43
C GLN A 161 11.84 2.41 -6.67
N VAL A 162 11.91 3.38 -7.58
CA VAL A 162 13.00 4.34 -7.63
C VAL A 162 12.70 5.37 -6.57
N SER A 163 12.67 5.00 -5.28
CA SER A 163 12.86 6.05 -4.27
C SER A 163 14.18 6.68 -4.66
N GLN A 164 14.19 7.97 -4.98
CA GLN A 164 15.42 8.73 -4.85
C GLN A 164 15.84 8.61 -3.38
N TRP A 165 16.62 7.56 -3.12
CA TRP A 165 17.71 7.55 -2.16
C TRP A 165 17.36 8.06 -0.78
N ILE A 166 16.34 7.50 -0.14
CA ILE A 166 16.20 7.66 1.31
C ILE A 166 17.13 6.63 1.94
N PHE A 167 18.40 7.01 2.03
CA PHE A 167 19.34 6.25 2.80
C PHE A 167 19.03 6.50 4.28
N PRO A 168 18.79 5.43 5.06
CA PRO A 168 18.82 5.56 6.49
C PRO A 168 20.14 6.22 6.89
N LEU A 169 20.08 7.07 7.92
CA LEU A 169 21.27 7.57 8.59
C LEU A 169 22.08 6.38 9.14
N PRO A 170 23.36 6.58 9.53
CA PRO A 170 24.21 5.50 10.01
C PRO A 170 23.63 4.68 11.19
N ASP A 171 22.70 5.26 11.95
CA ASP A 171 21.99 4.60 13.05
C ASP A 171 20.71 3.85 12.64
N GLY A 172 20.40 3.83 11.34
CA GLY A 172 19.22 3.20 10.74
C GLY A 172 17.97 4.07 10.74
N SER A 173 18.01 5.31 11.25
CA SER A 173 16.86 6.22 11.23
C SER A 173 16.66 6.89 9.87
N LEU A 174 15.45 7.33 9.57
CA LEU A 174 15.16 8.15 8.39
C LEU A 174 15.47 9.62 8.69
N PRO A 175 15.93 10.40 7.68
CA PRO A 175 16.08 11.84 7.81
C PRO A 175 14.78 12.52 8.23
N ARG A 176 14.87 13.67 8.90
CA ARG A 176 13.67 14.41 9.35
C ARG A 176 12.78 14.87 8.21
N HIS A 177 13.36 15.21 7.06
CA HIS A 177 12.63 15.56 5.84
C HIS A 177 13.28 14.85 4.66
N PHE A 178 12.49 14.27 3.78
CA PHE A 178 12.99 13.56 2.59
C PHE A 178 11.90 13.45 1.52
N THR A 179 12.30 13.14 0.29
CA THR A 179 11.37 12.89 -0.81
C THR A 179 11.37 11.41 -1.17
N VAL A 180 10.20 10.81 -1.29
CA VAL A 180 10.04 9.48 -1.89
C VAL A 180 9.57 9.68 -3.32
N GLN A 181 10.30 9.11 -4.29
CA GLN A 181 9.76 8.93 -5.62
C GLN A 181 9.28 7.48 -5.77
N THR A 182 8.06 7.28 -6.25
CA THR A 182 7.54 5.95 -6.56
C THR A 182 7.08 5.93 -8.00
N GLN A 183 7.49 4.88 -8.73
CA GLN A 183 6.94 4.58 -10.04
C GLN A 183 6.19 3.25 -9.94
N THR A 184 4.91 3.25 -10.24
CA THR A 184 4.07 2.06 -10.17
C THR A 184 3.41 1.83 -11.52
N GLU A 185 3.59 0.63 -12.06
CA GLU A 185 2.90 0.16 -13.26
C GLU A 185 1.69 -0.69 -12.83
N ASN A 186 0.49 -0.19 -13.07
CA ASN A 186 -0.77 -0.83 -12.70
C ASN A 186 -1.49 -1.41 -13.91
N ARG A 187 -2.11 -2.57 -13.76
CA ARG A 187 -2.93 -3.26 -14.77
C ARG A 187 -4.23 -3.71 -14.10
N SER A 188 -5.34 -3.06 -14.44
CA SER A 188 -6.67 -3.39 -13.92
C SER A 188 -7.37 -4.42 -14.81
N LEU A 189 -8.25 -5.24 -14.22
CA LEU A 189 -9.15 -6.12 -14.97
C LEU A 189 -10.26 -5.34 -15.69
N THR A 190 -10.65 -4.20 -15.15
CA THR A 190 -11.81 -3.43 -15.62
C THR A 190 -11.43 -2.34 -16.61
N ALA A 191 -10.17 -1.89 -16.61
CA ALA A 191 -9.61 -1.02 -17.65
C ALA A 191 -8.95 -1.87 -18.75
N LEU A 192 -9.46 -1.78 -19.99
CA LEU A 192 -8.93 -2.47 -21.18
C LEU A 192 -7.39 -2.40 -21.28
N ALA A 193 -6.70 -3.47 -20.87
CA ALA A 193 -5.30 -3.87 -21.10
C ALA A 193 -4.17 -2.81 -20.94
N ARG A 194 -4.45 -1.56 -20.60
CA ARG A 194 -3.45 -0.50 -20.56
C ARG A 194 -2.78 -0.48 -19.18
N ALA A 195 -1.47 -0.68 -19.21
CA ALA A 195 -0.65 -0.38 -18.06
C ALA A 195 -0.66 1.13 -17.82
N LYS A 196 -1.09 1.56 -16.62
CA LYS A 196 -0.93 2.95 -16.18
C LYS A 196 0.38 3.05 -15.43
N ILE A 197 1.23 4.00 -15.81
CA ILE A 197 2.44 4.32 -15.07
C ILE A 197 2.14 5.58 -14.26
N ASP A 198 2.07 5.43 -12.95
CA ASP A 198 1.98 6.56 -12.03
C ASP A 198 3.38 6.83 -11.47
N THR A 199 3.81 8.09 -11.55
CA THR A 199 5.01 8.58 -10.85
C THR A 199 4.58 9.60 -9.83
N ASN A 200 4.91 9.36 -8.57
CA ASN A 200 4.54 10.23 -7.46
C ASN A 200 5.79 10.66 -6.71
N ASP A 201 5.94 11.97 -6.58
CA ASP A 201 6.86 12.58 -5.63
C ASP A 201 6.10 12.88 -4.34
N LEU A 202 6.51 12.23 -3.26
CA LEU A 202 5.97 12.43 -1.92
C LEU A 202 6.99 13.19 -1.08
N GLN A 203 6.59 14.32 -0.51
CA GLN A 203 7.37 15.00 0.52
C GLN A 203 7.02 14.38 1.86
N CYS A 204 8.04 13.87 2.56
CA CYS A 204 7.86 13.14 3.80
C CYS A 204 8.59 13.81 4.95
N GLN A 205 8.00 13.69 6.13
CA GLN A 205 8.60 14.08 7.39
C GLN A 205 8.62 12.88 8.34
N SER A 206 9.71 12.69 9.08
CA SER A 206 9.82 11.67 10.13
C SER A 206 9.95 12.27 11.52
N SER A 207 9.42 11.56 12.53
CA SER A 207 9.61 11.87 13.95
C SER A 207 11.05 11.56 14.42
N GLU A 208 11.42 11.99 15.63
CA GLU A 208 12.58 11.39 16.30
C GLU A 208 12.29 9.89 16.50
N PRO A 209 13.31 9.02 16.47
CA PRO A 209 13.17 7.64 16.88
C PRO A 209 12.68 7.52 18.33
N TYR A 210 11.64 6.74 18.56
CA TYR A 210 11.12 6.42 19.89
C TYR A 210 11.00 4.90 20.09
N LEU A 211 10.78 4.48 21.33
CA LEU A 211 10.76 3.05 21.67
C LEU A 211 9.51 2.39 21.08
N GLY A 212 9.69 1.29 20.34
CA GLY A 212 8.60 0.55 19.71
C GLY A 212 7.52 0.07 20.70
N ARG A 213 7.91 -0.19 21.96
CA ARG A 213 6.98 -0.52 23.05
C ARG A 213 5.91 0.55 23.34
N GLN A 214 6.11 1.79 22.89
CA GLN A 214 5.08 2.84 22.99
C GLN A 214 3.97 2.64 21.96
N VAL A 215 4.24 1.93 20.85
CA VAL A 215 3.25 1.55 19.84
C VAL A 215 2.58 0.25 20.23
N HIS A 216 3.36 -0.79 20.53
CA HIS A 216 2.86 -2.08 20.97
C HIS A 216 3.93 -2.83 21.76
N ALA A 217 3.55 -3.50 22.85
CA ALA A 217 4.48 -4.12 23.79
C ALA A 217 5.47 -5.12 23.16
N ASN A 218 5.05 -5.79 22.08
CA ASN A 218 5.85 -6.80 21.36
C ASN A 218 6.77 -6.23 20.27
N ILE A 219 6.71 -4.92 19.97
CA ILE A 219 7.60 -4.31 18.99
C ILE A 219 8.95 -4.05 19.66
N LYS A 220 9.98 -4.76 19.19
CA LYS A 220 11.36 -4.59 19.66
C LYS A 220 12.01 -3.39 18.97
N GLY A 221 12.96 -2.76 19.65
CA GLY A 221 13.78 -1.71 19.03
C GLY A 221 13.11 -0.35 18.94
N LYS A 222 13.50 0.43 17.93
CA LYS A 222 13.03 1.80 17.70
C LYS A 222 12.07 1.90 16.51
N VAL A 223 11.23 2.91 16.55
CA VAL A 223 10.28 3.25 15.48
C VAL A 223 10.32 4.75 15.19
N GLN A 224 9.90 5.14 13.99
CA GLN A 224 9.62 6.53 13.62
C GLN A 224 8.24 6.61 12.99
N GLN A 225 7.47 7.64 13.36
CA GLN A 225 6.29 8.00 12.60
C GLN A 225 6.73 8.79 11.36
N VAL A 226 6.18 8.44 10.21
CA VAL A 226 6.46 9.09 8.94
C VAL A 226 5.13 9.53 8.34
N THR A 227 5.05 10.80 7.97
CA THR A 227 3.93 11.35 7.22
C THR A 227 4.44 11.77 5.86
N CYS A 228 3.81 11.28 4.80
CA CYS A 228 4.18 11.56 3.41
C CYS A 228 3.03 12.23 2.68
N GLN A 229 3.30 13.30 1.96
CA GLN A 229 2.29 14.08 1.25
C GLN A 229 2.65 14.26 -0.22
N ARG A 230 1.66 14.18 -1.10
CA ARG A 230 1.78 14.67 -2.48
C ARG A 230 1.27 16.11 -2.53
N LEU A 231 2.09 17.00 -3.06
CA LEU A 231 1.71 18.40 -3.23
C LEU A 231 1.29 18.70 -4.68
N LEU A 232 0.26 19.51 -4.85
CA LEU A 232 -0.12 20.14 -6.12
C LEU A 232 -0.14 21.67 -5.89
N ASN A 233 0.71 22.40 -6.61
CA ASN A 233 0.86 23.86 -6.44
C ASN A 233 1.16 24.30 -4.98
N GLY A 234 1.88 23.47 -4.23
CA GLY A 234 2.23 23.74 -2.82
C GLY A 234 1.18 23.27 -1.81
N GLU A 235 0.01 22.81 -2.25
CA GLU A 235 -1.07 22.33 -1.38
C GLU A 235 -1.10 20.79 -1.33
N PRO A 236 -1.28 20.17 -0.15
CA PRO A 236 -1.38 18.72 -0.03
C PRO A 236 -2.67 18.20 -0.68
N ILE A 237 -2.53 17.32 -1.66
CA ILE A 237 -3.65 16.62 -2.32
C ILE A 237 -3.80 15.16 -1.88
N PHE A 238 -2.75 14.61 -1.25
CA PHE A 238 -2.74 13.27 -0.69
C PHE A 238 -1.79 13.26 0.49
N GLU A 239 -2.15 12.57 1.56
CA GLU A 239 -1.32 12.35 2.74
C GLU A 239 -1.41 10.87 3.12
N THR A 240 -0.33 10.29 3.61
CA THR A 240 -0.30 8.92 4.13
C THR A 240 0.57 8.89 5.38
N ASP A 241 0.08 8.20 6.39
CA ASP A 241 0.79 7.99 7.64
C ASP A 241 1.28 6.55 7.70
N VAL A 242 2.58 6.42 7.95
CA VAL A 242 3.29 5.14 8.05
C VAL A 242 4.13 5.12 9.31
N LEU A 243 4.17 3.95 9.95
CA LEU A 243 5.11 3.68 11.03
C LEU A 243 6.32 2.92 10.48
N TYR A 244 7.48 3.55 10.52
CA TYR A 244 8.75 2.91 10.17
C TYR A 244 9.28 2.12 11.35
N LEU A 245 9.23 0.78 11.24
CA LEU A 245 9.79 -0.16 12.20
C LEU A 245 11.29 -0.35 11.90
N MET A 246 12.14 0.49 12.51
CA MET A 246 13.55 0.64 12.10
C MET A 246 14.32 -0.69 12.10
N ASP A 247 14.27 -1.43 13.20
CA ASP A 247 15.03 -2.68 13.36
C ASP A 247 14.41 -3.86 12.57
N TYR A 248 13.19 -3.69 12.04
CA TYR A 248 12.53 -4.62 11.12
C TYR A 248 12.69 -4.21 9.65
N GLN A 249 13.10 -2.95 9.40
CA GLN A 249 13.12 -2.31 8.09
C GLN A 249 11.81 -2.46 7.32
N TYR A 250 10.72 -2.18 8.02
CA TYR A 250 9.37 -2.30 7.48
C TYR A 250 8.58 -1.02 7.68
N HIS A 251 7.83 -0.62 6.66
CA HIS A 251 6.87 0.48 6.75
C HIS A 251 5.50 -0.13 6.97
N LEU A 252 4.97 0.02 8.18
CA LEU A 252 3.63 -0.40 8.53
C LEU A 252 2.66 0.71 8.13
N PRO A 253 1.78 0.51 7.14
CA PRO A 253 0.75 1.48 6.83
C PRO A 253 -0.20 1.63 8.03
N THR A 254 -0.34 2.86 8.51
CA THR A 254 -1.22 3.19 9.64
C THR A 254 -2.48 3.94 9.19
N GLY A 255 -2.57 4.24 7.90
CA GLY A 255 -3.74 4.77 7.22
C GLY A 255 -3.31 5.65 6.05
N ASP A 256 -4.07 5.61 4.96
CA ASP A 256 -4.04 6.68 3.98
C ASP A 256 -5.03 7.76 4.41
N TYR A 257 -4.72 9.02 4.11
CA TYR A 257 -5.61 10.15 4.36
C TYR A 257 -6.76 10.08 3.35
N PHE A 258 -7.73 9.21 3.61
CA PHE A 258 -8.99 9.22 2.89
C PHE A 258 -9.78 10.45 3.30
N ALA A 259 -10.09 11.30 2.32
CA ALA A 259 -11.02 12.42 2.43
C ALA A 259 -10.63 13.56 3.40
N GLY A 260 -9.35 13.83 3.58
CA GLY A 260 -8.96 15.06 4.28
C GLY A 260 -9.03 14.98 5.82
N ARG A 261 -8.99 13.76 6.41
CA ARG A 261 -9.29 13.55 7.85
C ARG A 261 -8.20 12.78 8.58
N ARG A 262 -7.95 13.16 9.84
CA ARG A 262 -6.99 12.49 10.73
C ARG A 262 -7.61 11.26 11.36
N TRP A 263 -7.10 10.10 10.99
CA TRP A 263 -7.49 8.82 11.59
C TRP A 263 -6.71 8.58 12.88
N GLN A 264 -7.40 8.12 13.91
CA GLN A 264 -6.77 7.60 15.12
C GLN A 264 -6.46 6.13 14.89
N TRP A 265 -5.18 5.78 14.80
CA TRP A 265 -4.74 4.43 14.53
C TRP A 265 -4.07 3.78 15.75
N GLN A 266 -4.13 2.45 15.81
CA GLN A 266 -3.50 1.64 16.83
C GLN A 266 -3.07 0.29 16.24
N VAL A 267 -1.87 -0.16 16.61
CA VAL A 267 -1.47 -1.56 16.40
C VAL A 267 -2.14 -2.41 17.48
N THR A 268 -3.09 -3.25 17.09
CA THR A 268 -3.87 -4.08 18.02
C THR A 268 -3.21 -5.43 18.29
N GLU A 269 -2.46 -5.95 17.32
CA GLU A 269 -1.68 -7.18 17.45
C GLU A 269 -0.34 -7.04 16.74
N PHE A 270 0.71 -7.61 17.33
CA PHE A 270 2.02 -7.70 16.70
C PHE A 270 2.78 -8.94 17.17
N THR A 271 3.29 -9.70 16.20
CA THR A 271 4.18 -10.84 16.43
C THR A 271 5.46 -10.65 15.63
N GLY A 272 6.62 -10.77 16.29
CA GLY A 272 7.91 -10.76 15.62
C GLY A 272 8.99 -11.51 16.41
N ILE A 273 9.98 -12.00 15.67
CA ILE A 273 11.15 -12.74 16.16
C ILE A 273 12.38 -11.84 16.18
#